data_AF-A0A8J7X741-F1
#
_entry.id   AF-A0A8J7X741-F1
#
_cell.length_a   1.000
_cell.length_b   1.000
_cell.length_c   1.000
_cell.angle_alpha   90.00
_cell.angle_beta   90.00
_cell.angle_gamma   90.00
#
_symmetry.space_group_name_H-M   'P 1'
#
loop_
_entity.id
_entity.type
_entity.pdbx_description
1 polymer ?
#
loop_
_entity_poly.entity_id
_entity_poly.type
_entity_poly.pdbx_seq_one_letter_code
_entity_poly.pdbx_strand_id
1 'polypeptide(L)'
;MFCYFNKSYGCQDYSLGRIKAYLRILRILGLDNLDFIGGEPTVRGDILEILRYSRKIGFKKVSITTNGFLLGDEDFMKRCVDAGLNHATYSFAGASALIHDGNTCVNGSFDRLVKAVENSNNLELGFDIHYVILKNNFETVGEVVERFRENKPQRFEMIYFTPGFD
;
A
#
# COMPACT_ATOMS: atom_id res chain seq x y z
N MET A 1 -7.81 -10.13 13.32
CA MET A 1 -7.83 -9.18 12.19
C MET A 1 -7.94 -7.77 12.75
N PHE A 2 -6.94 -6.91 12.49
CA PHE A 2 -6.76 -5.57 13.08
C PHE A 2 -7.19 -4.43 12.15
N CYS A 3 -7.64 -4.75 10.93
CA CYS A 3 -8.08 -3.75 9.97
C CYS A 3 -9.30 -2.99 10.52
N TYR A 4 -9.22 -1.66 10.57
CA TYR A 4 -10.33 -0.81 11.00
C TYR A 4 -11.42 -0.66 9.92
N PHE A 5 -11.13 -1.02 8.67
CA PHE A 5 -12.15 -1.19 7.63
C PHE A 5 -12.91 -2.50 7.84
N ASN A 6 -14.02 -2.41 8.58
CA ASN A 6 -14.95 -3.51 8.77
C ASN A 6 -15.88 -3.64 7.54
N LYS A 7 -16.09 -4.88 7.04
CA LYS A 7 -17.07 -5.16 5.97
C LYS A 7 -18.48 -4.68 6.32
N SER A 8 -18.79 -4.49 7.61
CA SER A 8 -20.06 -3.96 8.09
C SER A 8 -20.35 -2.51 7.69
N TYR A 9 -19.37 -1.75 7.16
CA TYR A 9 -19.58 -0.35 6.77
C TYR A 9 -20.21 -0.14 5.38
N GLY A 10 -20.59 -1.21 4.66
CA GLY A 10 -21.29 -1.08 3.38
C GLY A 10 -20.46 -0.34 2.32
N CYS A 11 -19.18 -0.69 2.18
CA CYS A 11 -18.29 -0.06 1.20
C CYS A 11 -18.75 -0.38 -0.22
N GLN A 12 -19.29 0.62 -0.91
CA GLN A 12 -19.55 0.57 -2.35
C GLN A 12 -18.47 1.35 -3.09
N ASP A 13 -17.86 0.70 -4.08
CA ASP A 13 -16.93 1.35 -4.98
C ASP A 13 -17.61 2.47 -5.78
N TYR A 14 -17.05 3.68 -5.73
CA TYR A 14 -17.50 4.76 -6.62
C TYR A 14 -17.15 4.44 -8.06
N SER A 15 -17.97 4.93 -8.99
CA SER A 15 -17.69 4.76 -10.43
C SER A 15 -16.39 5.49 -10.81
N LEU A 16 -15.70 4.95 -11.80
CA LEU A 16 -14.49 5.55 -12.37
C LEU A 16 -14.70 7.01 -12.77
N GLY A 17 -15.84 7.34 -13.38
CA GLY A 17 -16.18 8.71 -13.77
C GLY A 17 -16.23 9.67 -12.58
N ARG A 18 -16.80 9.22 -11.45
CA ARG A 18 -16.85 10.01 -10.21
C ARG A 18 -15.45 10.20 -9.63
N ILE A 19 -14.63 9.14 -9.59
CA ILE A 19 -13.24 9.23 -9.13
C ILE A 19 -12.45 10.24 -9.98
N LYS A 20 -12.52 10.15 -11.31
CA LYS A 20 -11.86 11.11 -12.22
C LYS A 20 -12.31 12.55 -11.97
N ALA A 21 -13.59 12.78 -11.70
CA ALA A 21 -14.10 14.12 -11.38
C ALA A 21 -13.45 14.69 -10.10
N TYR A 22 -13.35 13.90 -9.04
CA TYR A 22 -12.67 14.33 -7.80
C TYR A 22 -11.18 14.55 -8.01
N LEU A 23 -10.49 13.67 -8.74
CA LEU A 23 -9.07 13.84 -9.06
C LEU A 23 -8.79 15.17 -9.77
N ARG A 24 -9.68 15.60 -10.68
CA ARG A 24 -9.58 16.92 -11.31
C ARG A 24 -9.73 18.06 -10.31
N ILE A 25 -10.68 17.96 -9.38
CA ILE A 25 -10.88 18.97 -8.32
C ILE A 25 -9.60 19.09 -7.49
N LEU A 26 -9.03 17.97 -7.03
CA LEU A 26 -7.78 17.96 -6.26
C LEU A 26 -6.62 18.61 -7.04
N ARG A 27 -6.54 18.39 -8.35
CA ARG A 27 -5.55 19.06 -9.21
C ARG A 27 -5.80 20.56 -9.38
N ILE A 28 -7.05 20.98 -9.52
CA ILE A 28 -7.41 22.42 -9.57
C ILE A 28 -7.00 23.12 -8.27
N LEU A 29 -7.09 22.43 -7.13
CA LEU A 29 -6.63 22.92 -5.83
C LEU A 29 -5.10 22.90 -5.66
N GLY A 30 -4.35 22.44 -6.67
CA GLY A 30 -2.89 22.45 -6.65
C GLY A 30 -2.23 21.29 -5.91
N LEU A 31 -2.96 20.23 -5.54
CA LEU A 31 -2.39 19.11 -4.79
C LEU A 31 -1.55 18.20 -5.69
N ASP A 32 -0.26 18.05 -5.38
CA ASP A 32 0.68 17.30 -6.21
C ASP A 32 0.87 15.83 -5.79
N ASN A 33 0.46 15.49 -4.56
CA ASN A 33 0.62 14.16 -3.99
C ASN A 33 -0.74 13.50 -3.78
N LEU A 34 -0.85 12.26 -4.24
CA LEU A 34 -2.02 11.43 -4.10
C LEU A 34 -1.60 10.08 -3.53
N ASP A 35 -2.31 9.60 -2.52
CA ASP A 35 -2.16 8.26 -1.98
C ASP A 35 -3.52 7.58 -1.97
N PHE A 36 -3.61 6.43 -2.63
CA PHE A 36 -4.80 5.59 -2.57
C PHE A 36 -4.64 4.60 -1.42
N ILE A 37 -5.55 4.72 -0.45
CA ILE A 37 -5.65 3.85 0.73
C ILE A 37 -7.05 3.24 0.80
N GLY A 38 -7.29 2.30 1.72
CA GLY A 38 -8.61 1.71 1.94
C GLY A 38 -8.53 0.29 2.47
N GLY A 39 -9.32 -0.63 1.88
CA GLY A 39 -9.15 -2.07 2.09
C GLY A 39 -7.86 -2.57 1.43
N GLU A 40 -7.90 -2.78 0.11
CA GLU A 40 -6.70 -3.04 -0.69
C GLU A 40 -6.90 -2.41 -2.08
N PRO A 41 -6.25 -1.27 -2.42
CA PRO A 41 -6.50 -0.57 -3.68
C PRO A 41 -6.25 -1.42 -4.92
N THR A 42 -5.31 -2.36 -4.86
CA THR A 42 -4.89 -3.16 -6.01
C THR A 42 -5.93 -4.17 -6.50
N VAL A 43 -6.92 -4.55 -5.66
CA VAL A 43 -7.98 -5.49 -6.08
C VAL A 43 -9.04 -4.84 -6.97
N ARG A 44 -9.04 -3.51 -7.06
CA ARG A 44 -10.03 -2.77 -7.83
C ARG A 44 -9.77 -2.94 -9.34
N GLY A 45 -10.77 -3.40 -10.09
CA GLY A 45 -10.62 -3.80 -11.49
C GLY A 45 -10.18 -2.70 -12.47
N ASP A 46 -10.39 -1.42 -12.13
CA ASP A 46 -10.01 -0.25 -12.93
C ASP A 46 -8.81 0.54 -12.33
N ILE A 47 -8.06 -0.04 -11.38
CA ILE A 47 -6.93 0.63 -10.71
C ILE A 47 -5.89 1.20 -11.68
N LEU A 48 -5.55 0.45 -12.73
CA LEU A 48 -4.59 0.90 -13.76
C LEU A 48 -5.10 2.13 -14.52
N GLU A 49 -6.42 2.26 -14.72
CA GLU A 49 -7.00 3.43 -15.36
C GLU A 49 -6.99 4.65 -14.45
N ILE A 50 -7.22 4.44 -13.15
CA ILE A 50 -7.13 5.48 -12.13
C ILE A 50 -5.70 6.03 -12.05
N LEU A 51 -4.69 5.16 -11.93
CA LEU A 51 -3.27 5.55 -11.90
C LEU A 51 -2.88 6.35 -13.15
N ARG A 52 -3.27 5.86 -14.34
CA ARG A 52 -2.98 6.52 -15.62
C ARG A 52 -3.62 7.89 -15.70
N TYR A 53 -4.87 7.99 -15.23
CA TYR A 53 -5.56 9.27 -15.22
C TYR A 53 -4.89 10.26 -14.26
N SER A 54 -4.55 9.82 -13.04
CA SER A 54 -3.87 10.66 -12.03
C SER A 54 -2.58 11.26 -12.56
N ARG A 55 -1.72 10.45 -13.21
CA ARG A 55 -0.51 10.97 -13.87
C ARG A 55 -0.82 11.90 -15.03
N LYS A 56 -1.78 11.54 -15.89
CA LYS A 56 -2.17 12.36 -17.04
C LYS A 56 -2.59 13.78 -16.64
N ILE A 57 -3.25 13.95 -15.49
CA ILE A 57 -3.69 15.26 -15.00
C ILE A 57 -2.65 15.97 -14.10
N GLY A 58 -1.44 15.41 -13.99
CA GLY A 58 -0.28 16.11 -13.44
C GLY A 58 -0.05 15.96 -11.94
N PHE A 59 -0.55 14.90 -11.30
CA PHE A 59 -0.06 14.53 -9.96
C PHE A 59 1.41 14.12 -10.04
N LYS A 60 2.28 14.70 -9.22
CA LYS A 60 3.73 14.44 -9.20
C LYS A 60 4.08 13.17 -8.43
N LYS A 61 3.37 12.88 -7.34
CA LYS A 61 3.48 11.63 -6.58
C LYS A 61 2.13 10.93 -6.61
N VAL A 62 2.10 9.71 -7.16
CA VAL A 62 0.92 8.83 -7.16
C VAL A 62 1.33 7.57 -6.44
N SER A 63 0.77 7.39 -5.25
CA SER A 63 1.13 6.35 -4.29
C SER A 63 -0.04 5.41 -4.05
N ILE A 64 0.28 4.19 -3.63
CA ILE A 64 -0.71 3.29 -3.01
C ILE A 64 -0.17 2.78 -1.68
N THR A 65 -1.01 2.78 -0.65
CA THR A 65 -0.77 2.01 0.57
C THR A 65 -1.44 0.66 0.45
N THR A 66 -0.64 -0.41 0.54
CA THR A 66 -1.05 -1.77 0.16
C THR A 66 -0.50 -2.82 1.14
N ASN A 67 -1.15 -3.98 1.18
CA ASN A 67 -0.62 -5.21 1.78
C ASN A 67 0.47 -5.88 0.91
N GLY A 68 0.75 -5.36 -0.28
CA GLY A 68 1.80 -5.82 -1.20
C GLY A 68 1.50 -7.15 -1.90
N PHE A 69 0.38 -7.82 -1.62
CA PHE A 69 0.13 -9.17 -2.09
C PHE A 69 0.11 -9.27 -3.63
N LEU A 70 -0.61 -8.36 -4.31
CA LEU A 70 -0.64 -8.33 -5.78
C LEU A 70 0.62 -7.72 -6.37
N LEU A 71 1.26 -6.78 -5.69
CA LEU A 71 2.53 -6.18 -6.11
C LEU A 71 3.71 -7.18 -6.03
N GLY A 72 3.59 -8.26 -5.27
CA GLY A 72 4.55 -9.38 -5.33
C GLY A 72 4.59 -10.11 -6.68
N ASP A 73 3.62 -9.87 -7.58
CA ASP A 73 3.71 -10.25 -8.99
C ASP A 73 4.35 -9.08 -9.77
N GLU A 74 5.54 -9.33 -10.30
CA GLU A 74 6.35 -8.33 -10.99
C GLU A 74 5.66 -7.78 -12.24
N ASP A 75 4.95 -8.62 -13.01
CA ASP A 75 4.23 -8.19 -14.21
C ASP A 75 3.08 -7.25 -13.87
N PHE A 76 2.36 -7.54 -12.77
CA PHE A 76 1.33 -6.65 -12.28
C PHE A 76 1.91 -5.34 -11.76
N MET A 77 2.98 -5.37 -10.97
CA MET A 77 3.66 -4.16 -10.51
C MET A 77 4.14 -3.31 -11.70
N LYS A 78 4.77 -3.93 -12.70
CA LYS A 78 5.22 -3.24 -13.91
C LYS A 78 4.07 -2.53 -14.60
N ARG A 79 2.90 -3.17 -14.75
CA ARG A 79 1.70 -2.53 -15.32
C ARG A 79 1.23 -1.34 -14.49
N CYS A 80 1.35 -1.39 -13.15
CA CYS A 80 1.05 -0.27 -12.27
C CYS A 80 2.04 0.89 -12.47
N VAL A 81 3.34 0.62 -12.55
CA VAL A 81 4.39 1.61 -12.81
C VAL A 81 4.21 2.25 -14.18
N ASP A 82 4.00 1.44 -15.23
CA ASP A 82 3.71 1.90 -16.59
C ASP A 82 2.42 2.75 -16.64
N ALA A 83 1.44 2.42 -15.79
CA ALA A 83 0.22 3.20 -15.61
C ALA A 83 0.46 4.47 -14.78
N GLY A 84 1.61 4.65 -14.15
CA GLY A 84 1.97 5.88 -13.47
C GLY A 84 2.08 5.83 -11.96
N LEU A 85 2.02 4.64 -11.36
CA LEU A 85 2.43 4.46 -9.97
C LEU A 85 3.92 4.80 -9.85
N ASN A 86 4.27 5.68 -8.91
CA ASN A 86 5.67 6.02 -8.67
C ASN A 86 6.06 6.00 -7.20
N HIS A 87 5.14 5.60 -6.32
CA HIS A 87 5.46 5.30 -4.93
C HIS A 87 4.55 4.17 -4.41
N ALA A 88 5.05 3.35 -3.49
CA ALA A 88 4.24 2.37 -2.76
C ALA A 88 4.52 2.43 -1.26
N THR A 89 3.55 2.04 -0.46
CA THR A 89 3.70 1.97 0.98
C THR A 89 3.25 0.59 1.45
N TYR A 90 4.19 -0.17 2.02
CA TYR A 90 4.01 -1.58 2.34
C TYR A 90 3.64 -1.77 3.80
N SER A 91 2.48 -2.39 4.04
CA SER A 91 1.95 -2.63 5.39
C SER A 91 2.45 -3.96 5.97
N PHE A 92 3.41 -3.89 6.90
CA PHE A 92 3.92 -5.01 7.66
C PHE A 92 3.13 -5.20 8.96
N ALA A 93 2.64 -6.42 9.17
CA ALA A 93 2.02 -6.85 10.43
C ALA A 93 2.93 -7.81 11.24
N GLY A 94 4.21 -7.93 10.88
CA GLY A 94 5.19 -8.79 11.54
C GLY A 94 6.46 -8.94 10.72
N ALA A 95 7.53 -9.38 11.37
CA ALA A 95 8.87 -9.53 10.77
C ALA A 95 9.13 -10.88 10.09
N SER A 96 8.21 -11.84 10.22
CA SER A 96 8.31 -13.18 9.65
C SER A 96 6.96 -13.67 9.16
N ALA A 97 6.95 -14.69 8.30
CA ALA A 97 5.72 -15.32 7.83
C ALA A 97 4.84 -15.80 8.99
N LEU A 98 5.43 -16.40 10.03
CA LEU A 98 4.68 -16.87 11.21
C LEU A 98 3.87 -15.75 11.88
N ILE A 99 4.47 -14.58 12.10
CA ILE A 99 3.81 -13.48 12.80
C ILE A 99 2.91 -12.70 11.84
N HIS A 100 3.42 -12.36 10.67
CA HIS A 100 2.72 -11.55 9.68
C HIS A 100 1.47 -12.27 9.15
N ASP A 101 1.61 -13.50 8.65
CA ASP A 101 0.47 -14.27 8.12
C ASP A 101 -0.54 -14.59 9.21
N GLY A 102 -0.08 -14.83 10.45
CA GLY A 102 -0.96 -15.00 11.60
C GLY A 102 -1.80 -13.76 11.89
N ASN A 103 -1.20 -12.57 11.78
CA ASN A 103 -1.87 -11.30 12.03
C ASN A 103 -2.80 -10.86 10.88
N THR A 104 -2.43 -11.12 9.62
CA THR A 104 -3.26 -10.85 8.44
C THR A 104 -4.31 -11.92 8.19
N CYS A 105 -4.12 -13.11 8.76
CA CYS A 105 -4.90 -14.32 8.50
C CYS A 105 -4.84 -14.76 7.01
N VAL A 106 -3.72 -14.50 6.34
CA VAL A 106 -3.48 -14.85 4.93
C VAL A 106 -2.14 -15.57 4.79
N ASN A 107 -2.17 -16.87 4.52
CA ASN A 107 -0.95 -17.66 4.31
C ASN A 107 -0.19 -17.18 3.07
N GLY A 108 1.14 -17.06 3.20
CA GLY A 108 2.04 -16.60 2.15
C GLY A 108 1.99 -15.08 1.91
N SER A 109 1.25 -14.32 2.71
CA SER A 109 1.17 -12.87 2.53
C SER A 109 2.50 -12.17 2.79
N PHE A 110 3.27 -12.65 3.76
CA PHE A 110 4.60 -12.13 4.04
C PHE A 110 5.57 -12.34 2.88
N ASP A 111 5.59 -13.53 2.28
CA ASP A 111 6.49 -13.82 1.15
C ASP A 111 6.14 -12.96 -0.07
N ARG A 112 4.85 -12.77 -0.34
CA ARG A 112 4.38 -11.87 -1.40
C ARG A 112 4.75 -10.41 -1.11
N LEU A 113 4.68 -9.98 0.15
CA LEU A 113 5.09 -8.64 0.57
C LEU A 113 6.61 -8.42 0.40
N VAL A 114 7.43 -9.41 0.77
CA VAL A 114 8.88 -9.40 0.53
C VAL A 114 9.16 -9.27 -0.97
N LYS A 115 8.46 -10.05 -1.81
CA LYS A 115 8.57 -9.92 -3.28
C LYS A 115 8.16 -8.54 -3.79
N ALA A 116 7.14 -7.92 -3.20
CA ALA A 116 6.77 -6.56 -3.58
C ALA A 116 7.90 -5.55 -3.27
N VAL A 117 8.59 -5.69 -2.14
CA VAL A 117 9.76 -4.84 -1.84
C VAL A 117 10.88 -5.06 -2.87
N GLU A 118 11.23 -6.32 -3.17
CA GLU A 118 12.24 -6.66 -4.19
C GLU A 118 11.87 -6.09 -5.57
N ASN A 119 10.63 -6.29 -6.02
CA ASN A 119 10.13 -5.78 -7.30
C ASN A 119 10.19 -4.24 -7.35
N SER A 120 9.97 -3.57 -6.21
CA SER A 120 10.04 -2.10 -6.15
C SER A 120 11.45 -1.60 -6.44
N ASN A 121 12.48 -2.28 -5.91
CA ASN A 121 13.85 -1.96 -6.25
C ASN A 121 14.17 -2.24 -7.72
N ASN A 122 13.73 -3.37 -8.26
CA ASN A 122 13.96 -3.74 -9.67
C ASN A 122 13.34 -2.75 -10.66
N LEU A 123 12.18 -2.18 -10.31
CA LEU A 123 11.43 -1.25 -11.15
C LEU A 123 11.66 0.22 -10.76
N GLU A 124 12.64 0.50 -9.88
CA GLU A 124 12.95 1.85 -9.37
C GLU A 124 11.74 2.59 -8.78
N LEU A 125 10.80 1.84 -8.23
CA LEU A 125 9.62 2.36 -7.54
C LEU A 125 10.01 2.79 -6.12
N GLY A 126 9.86 4.08 -5.81
CA GLY A 126 10.05 4.57 -4.45
C GLY A 126 9.07 3.89 -3.49
N PHE A 127 9.51 3.56 -2.28
CA PHE A 127 8.61 2.95 -1.31
C PHE A 127 8.89 3.32 0.13
N ASP A 128 7.85 3.21 0.94
CA ASP A 128 7.88 3.32 2.40
C ASP A 128 7.45 2.01 3.05
N ILE A 129 7.83 1.84 4.31
CA ILE A 129 7.37 0.75 5.18
C ILE A 129 6.43 1.33 6.23
N HIS A 130 5.22 0.78 6.30
CA HIS A 130 4.30 0.95 7.41
C HIS A 130 4.35 -0.30 8.28
N TYR A 131 4.70 -0.16 9.55
CA TYR A 131 4.68 -1.25 10.51
C TYR A 131 3.49 -1.09 11.45
N VAL A 132 2.50 -1.96 11.33
CA VAL A 132 1.31 -1.94 12.19
C VAL A 132 1.65 -2.59 13.51
N ILE A 133 1.66 -1.79 14.57
CA ILE A 133 2.03 -2.22 15.92
C ILE A 133 0.87 -3.02 16.52
N LEU A 134 1.14 -4.27 16.84
CA LEU A 134 0.23 -5.24 17.45
C LEU A 134 0.87 -5.83 18.71
N LYS A 135 0.04 -6.44 19.57
CA LYS A 135 0.47 -7.00 20.85
C LYS A 135 1.61 -8.03 20.73
N ASN A 136 1.72 -8.72 19.61
CA ASN A 136 2.65 -9.83 19.37
C ASN A 136 3.81 -9.50 18.43
N ASN A 137 3.96 -8.25 17.97
CA ASN A 137 4.96 -7.92 16.95
C ASN A 137 5.83 -6.69 17.27
N PHE A 138 5.59 -6.00 18.40
CA PHE A 138 6.33 -4.77 18.72
C PHE A 138 7.84 -5.02 18.89
N GLU A 139 8.22 -6.10 19.57
CA GLU A 139 9.63 -6.44 19.80
C GLU A 139 10.39 -6.81 18.52
N THR A 140 9.68 -7.15 17.43
CA THR A 140 10.29 -7.57 16.16
C THR A 140 10.39 -6.44 15.13
N VAL A 141 10.03 -5.21 15.49
CA VAL A 141 10.15 -4.03 14.61
C VAL A 141 11.57 -3.88 14.04
N GLY A 142 12.59 -4.05 14.88
CA GLY A 142 13.99 -3.94 14.48
C GLY A 142 14.41 -4.96 13.42
N GLU A 143 13.80 -6.13 13.40
CA GLU A 143 14.08 -7.17 12.41
C GLU A 143 13.61 -6.76 11.00
N VAL A 144 12.48 -6.04 10.88
CA VAL A 144 12.04 -5.50 9.58
C VAL A 144 12.98 -4.40 9.11
N VAL A 145 13.40 -3.51 10.02
CA VAL A 145 14.36 -2.44 9.69
C VAL A 145 15.66 -3.03 9.16
N GLU A 146 16.22 -4.03 9.86
CA GLU A 146 17.47 -4.67 9.44
C GLU A 146 17.30 -5.43 8.12
N ARG A 147 16.22 -6.20 7.97
CA ARG A 147 15.96 -7.01 6.77
C ARG A 147 15.89 -6.18 5.49
N PHE A 148 15.28 -4.99 5.54
CA PHE A 148 15.03 -4.16 4.36
C PHE A 148 15.93 -2.93 4.29
N ARG A 149 16.98 -2.86 5.11
CA ARG A 149 17.93 -1.74 5.13
C ARG A 149 18.55 -1.48 3.76
N GLU A 150 19.02 -2.53 3.09
CA GLU A 150 19.66 -2.43 1.78
C GLU A 150 18.67 -2.19 0.63
N ASN A 151 17.37 -2.47 0.85
CA ASN A 151 16.30 -2.11 -0.07
C ASN A 151 16.01 -0.60 -0.08
N LYS A 152 16.57 0.17 0.87
CA LYS A 152 16.49 1.64 0.95
C LYS A 152 15.05 2.20 0.93
N PRO A 153 14.16 1.77 1.86
CA PRO A 153 12.89 2.46 2.06
C PRO A 153 13.12 3.94 2.32
N GLN A 154 12.28 4.81 1.76
CA GLN A 154 12.41 6.27 1.96
C GLN A 154 11.93 6.71 3.34
N ARG A 155 11.05 5.91 3.96
CA ARG A 155 10.48 6.17 5.28
C ARG A 155 10.03 4.88 5.95
N PHE A 156 10.10 4.86 7.28
CA PHE A 156 9.54 3.82 8.13
C PHE A 156 8.55 4.46 9.10
N GLU A 157 7.27 4.10 9.03
CA GLU A 157 6.22 4.63 9.89
C GLU A 157 5.66 3.54 10.79
N MET A 158 5.57 3.82 12.09
CA MET A 158 4.92 2.93 13.05
C MET A 158 3.46 3.34 13.23
N ILE A 159 2.54 2.46 12.86
CA ILE A 159 1.11 2.69 13.01
C ILE A 159 0.67 2.06 14.33
N TYR A 160 0.39 2.92 15.31
CA TYR A 160 -0.26 2.49 16.54
C TYR A 160 -1.74 2.26 16.26
N PHE A 161 -2.19 1.02 16.47
CA PHE A 161 -3.61 0.74 16.51
C PHE A 161 -4.16 1.13 17.88
N THR A 162 -4.75 2.32 17.95
CA THR A 162 -5.57 2.72 19.11
C THR A 162 -7.00 2.25 18.81
N PRO A 163 -7.50 1.16 19.40
CA PRO A 163 -8.93 0.87 19.32
C PRO A 163 -9.68 2.12 19.78
N GLY A 164 -10.68 2.54 19.00
CA GLY A 164 -11.52 3.68 19.35
C GLY A 164 -12.03 3.48 20.78
N PHE A 165 -12.09 4.57 21.55
CA PHE A 165 -12.71 4.56 22.88
C PHE A 165 -14.06 3.84 22.78
N ASP A 166 -14.15 2.69 23.45
CA ASP A 166 -15.42 2.01 23.71
C ASP A 166 -16.35 2.93 24.53
#